data_AF-A0A6P1E2L3-F1
#
_entry.id   AF-A0A6P1E2L3-F1
#
_cell.length_a   1.000
_cell.length_b   1.000
_cell.length_c   1.000
_cell.angle_alpha   90.00
_cell.angle_beta   90.00
_cell.angle_gamma   90.00
#
_symmetry.space_group_name_H-M   'P 1'
#
loop_
_entity.id
_entity.type
_entity.pdbx_description
1 polymer ?
#
loop_
_entity_poly.entity_id
_entity_poly.type
_entity_poly.pdbx_seq_one_letter_code
_entity_poly.pdbx_strand_id
1 'polypeptide(L)'
;MSQIFGVLSLPLEPIRDLQTYRGARFPTWVKLGRLLVTGPPGSGKSTLINRLHGWPEEGYIDLTLKGWWKAQSLTLRPREIHLGLPFVGHGAGLTLFEPAWCDHWRSLEIDLDRVRYPPHRRHFLSVDWRARYSFEFLLPTAERIFAWRRERARRGTHPIDAELDEAQIRQQLTLFALTAQHFHQNGLRVYIRRETQDWAPWGFVGR
;
A
#
# COMPACT_ATOMS: atom_id res chain seq x y z
N MET A 1 -7.06 20.13 2.18
CA MET A 1 -7.11 18.66 2.36
C MET A 1 -6.86 18.03 1.01
N SER A 2 -5.89 17.11 0.90
CA SER A 2 -5.55 16.44 -0.37
C SER A 2 -6.80 15.85 -1.03
N GLN A 3 -7.08 16.24 -2.29
CA GLN A 3 -8.24 15.79 -3.07
C GLN A 3 -8.32 14.25 -3.20
N ILE A 4 -7.21 13.54 -2.99
CA ILE A 4 -7.07 12.07 -3.07
C ILE A 4 -7.94 11.35 -2.03
N PHE A 5 -8.19 11.94 -0.86
CA PHE A 5 -9.05 11.31 0.14
C PHE A 5 -10.54 11.62 -0.06
N GLY A 6 -10.89 12.49 -1.01
CA GLY A 6 -12.29 12.81 -1.33
C GLY A 6 -13.05 11.67 -2.03
N VAL A 7 -12.34 10.67 -2.55
CA VAL A 7 -12.90 9.44 -3.15
C VAL A 7 -13.14 8.32 -2.14
N LEU A 8 -12.68 8.48 -0.89
CA LEU A 8 -12.97 7.52 0.16
C LEU A 8 -14.40 7.71 0.67
N SER A 9 -15.14 6.62 0.84
CA SER A 9 -16.45 6.64 1.47
C SER A 9 -16.38 6.53 3.00
N LEU A 10 -15.27 6.00 3.53
CA LEU A 10 -15.04 5.91 4.97
C LEU A 10 -14.15 7.06 5.47
N PRO A 11 -14.51 7.72 6.59
CA PRO A 11 -13.67 8.74 7.19
C PRO A 11 -12.37 8.14 7.74
N LEU A 12 -11.33 8.96 7.74
CA LEU A 12 -10.02 8.65 8.31
C LEU A 12 -9.79 9.48 9.55
N GLU A 13 -9.39 8.82 10.64
CA GLU A 13 -9.05 9.46 11.91
C GLU A 13 -7.62 9.12 12.35
N PRO A 14 -6.94 10.03 13.09
CA PRO A 14 -5.66 9.72 13.70
C PRO A 14 -5.79 8.57 14.70
N ILE A 15 -4.93 7.56 14.57
CA ILE A 15 -4.88 6.46 15.54
C ILE A 15 -4.20 6.98 16.81
N ARG A 16 -4.89 6.86 17.94
CA ARG A 16 -4.40 7.35 19.25
C ARG A 16 -3.61 6.32 20.02
N ASP A 17 -3.99 5.04 19.89
CA ASP A 17 -3.32 3.94 20.57
C ASP A 17 -2.06 3.54 19.80
N LEU A 18 -0.93 4.09 20.24
CA LEU A 18 0.35 4.05 19.53
C LEU A 18 1.46 3.43 20.36
N GLN A 19 2.37 2.75 19.67
CA GLN A 19 3.66 2.30 20.15
C GLN A 19 4.77 2.88 19.25
N THR A 20 5.99 2.93 19.78
CA THR A 20 7.14 3.47 19.04
C THR A 20 8.14 2.37 18.73
N TYR A 21 8.56 2.29 17.47
CA TYR A 21 9.67 1.46 17.01
C TYR A 21 10.69 2.33 16.30
N ARG A 22 11.93 2.36 16.79
CA ARG A 22 13.06 3.08 16.15
C ARG A 22 12.69 4.52 15.77
N GLY A 23 11.99 5.23 16.68
CA GLY A 23 11.55 6.61 16.50
C GLY A 23 10.32 6.83 15.61
N ALA A 24 9.76 5.78 15.01
CA ALA A 24 8.53 5.85 14.23
C ALA A 24 7.32 5.32 15.04
N ARG A 25 6.15 5.96 14.87
CA ARG A 25 4.92 5.60 15.59
C ARG A 25 4.07 4.64 14.76
N PHE A 26 3.55 3.62 15.43
CA PHE A 26 2.74 2.55 14.88
C PHE A 26 1.53 2.29 15.77
N PRO A 27 0.39 1.84 15.23
CA PRO A 27 -0.68 1.30 16.06
C PRO A 27 -0.18 0.15 16.95
N THR A 28 -0.68 0.05 18.19
CA THR A 28 -0.26 -0.99 19.17
C THR A 28 -0.44 -2.43 18.69
N TRP A 29 -1.38 -2.67 17.78
CA TRP A 29 -1.65 -3.99 17.20
C TRP A 29 -0.66 -4.39 16.10
N VAL A 30 0.21 -3.49 15.64
CA VAL A 30 1.25 -3.77 14.65
C VAL A 30 2.37 -4.59 15.27
N LYS A 31 2.79 -5.63 14.57
CA LYS A 31 3.99 -6.41 14.89
C LYS A 31 4.97 -6.26 13.73
N LEU A 32 6.17 -5.72 13.97
CA LEU A 32 7.13 -5.41 12.90
C LEU A 32 7.46 -6.59 11.99
N GLY A 33 7.57 -7.81 12.52
CA GLY A 33 7.83 -9.01 11.72
C GLY A 33 6.68 -9.45 10.80
N ARG A 34 5.55 -8.73 10.82
CA ARG A 34 4.36 -8.97 9.99
C ARG A 34 3.83 -7.68 9.35
N LEU A 35 4.62 -6.61 9.43
CA LEU A 35 4.33 -5.33 8.80
C LEU A 35 4.65 -5.43 7.31
N LEU A 36 3.68 -5.09 6.47
CA LEU A 36 3.82 -5.00 5.03
C LEU A 36 3.57 -3.55 4.61
N VAL A 37 4.60 -2.90 4.08
CA VAL A 37 4.56 -1.51 3.62
C VAL A 37 4.28 -1.51 2.13
N THR A 38 3.28 -0.74 1.72
CA THR A 38 2.90 -0.57 0.31
C THR A 38 2.54 0.88 0.01
N GLY A 39 2.36 1.20 -1.26
CA GLY A 39 2.07 2.54 -1.74
C GLY A 39 2.61 2.77 -3.15
N PRO A 40 2.25 3.88 -3.80
CA PRO A 40 2.64 4.16 -5.17
C PRO A 40 4.16 4.32 -5.35
N PRO A 41 4.67 4.20 -6.59
CA PRO A 41 6.06 4.48 -6.91
C PRO A 41 6.49 5.85 -6.38
N GLY A 42 7.62 5.89 -5.68
CA GLY A 42 8.14 7.13 -5.09
C GLY A 42 7.44 7.64 -3.82
N SER A 43 6.56 6.88 -3.19
CA SER A 43 5.94 7.26 -1.91
C SER A 43 6.90 7.24 -0.70
N GLY A 44 8.14 6.78 -0.87
CA GLY A 44 9.14 6.72 0.20
C GLY A 44 9.16 5.41 1.01
N LYS A 45 8.64 4.31 0.45
CA LYS A 45 8.65 2.96 1.06
C LYS A 45 10.06 2.54 1.49
N SER A 46 11.03 2.60 0.58
CA SER A 46 12.41 2.22 0.88
C SER A 46 13.04 3.12 1.96
N THR A 47 12.72 4.42 1.97
CA THR A 47 13.14 5.34 3.04
C THR A 47 12.59 4.94 4.41
N LEU A 48 11.31 4.53 4.48
CA LEU A 48 10.72 4.02 5.71
C LEU A 48 11.41 2.71 6.16
N ILE A 49 11.61 1.77 5.23
CA ILE A 49 12.19 0.46 5.54
C ILE A 49 13.62 0.60 6.06
N ASN A 50 14.41 1.47 5.43
CA ASN A 50 15.77 1.78 5.86
C ASN A 50 15.79 2.39 7.26
N ARG A 51 14.87 3.33 7.57
CA ARG A 51 14.72 3.89 8.93
C ARG A 51 14.38 2.81 9.96
N LEU A 52 13.57 1.84 9.59
CA LEU A 52 13.23 0.71 10.46
C LEU A 52 14.33 -0.35 10.52
N HIS A 53 15.56 -0.07 10.05
CA HIS A 53 16.66 -1.00 9.71
C HIS A 53 16.13 -2.39 9.36
N GLY A 54 15.22 -2.43 8.39
CA GLY A 54 14.67 -3.66 7.86
C GLY A 54 15.53 -4.21 6.76
N TRP A 55 15.48 -5.54 6.58
CA TRP A 55 15.94 -6.12 5.34
C TRP A 55 15.02 -5.63 4.21
N PRO A 56 15.55 -5.00 3.16
CA PRO A 56 14.78 -4.51 2.03
C PRO A 56 14.49 -5.67 1.07
N GLU A 57 13.80 -6.70 1.56
CA GLU A 57 13.22 -7.70 0.67
C GLU A 57 11.91 -7.12 0.12
N GLU A 58 11.86 -6.99 -1.20
CA GLU A 58 10.66 -6.59 -1.93
C GLU A 58 9.83 -7.83 -2.27
N GLY A 59 8.55 -7.80 -1.92
CA GLY A 59 7.59 -8.83 -2.27
C GLY A 59 6.64 -8.35 -3.36
N TYR A 60 6.12 -9.30 -4.12
CA TYR A 60 4.96 -9.09 -4.98
C TYR A 60 3.78 -9.95 -4.50
N ILE A 61 2.58 -9.38 -4.56
CA ILE A 61 1.32 -10.06 -4.25
C ILE A 61 0.30 -9.71 -5.32
N ASP A 62 -0.14 -10.69 -6.09
CA ASP A 62 -1.30 -10.56 -6.96
C ASP A 62 -2.60 -10.76 -6.15
N LEU A 63 -3.41 -9.72 -6.05
CA LEU A 63 -4.65 -9.73 -5.28
C LEU A 63 -5.77 -10.58 -5.92
N THR A 64 -5.65 -10.91 -7.21
CA THR A 64 -6.62 -11.77 -7.92
C THR A 64 -6.46 -13.24 -7.58
N LEU A 65 -5.29 -13.64 -7.05
CA LEU A 65 -4.95 -15.04 -6.80
C LEU A 65 -5.52 -15.51 -5.45
N LYS A 66 -6.31 -16.58 -5.50
CA LYS A 66 -6.80 -17.24 -4.28
C LYS A 66 -5.61 -17.78 -3.49
N GLY A 67 -5.50 -17.37 -2.23
CA GLY A 67 -4.45 -17.85 -1.34
C GLY A 67 -3.17 -17.02 -1.34
N TRP A 68 -3.15 -15.82 -1.95
CA TRP A 68 -1.99 -14.93 -1.94
C TRP A 68 -1.42 -14.65 -0.54
N TRP A 69 -2.25 -14.73 0.52
CA TRP A 69 -1.82 -14.57 1.91
C TRP A 69 -0.89 -15.69 2.41
N LYS A 70 -0.74 -16.76 1.62
CA LYS A 70 0.21 -17.87 1.83
C LYS A 70 1.35 -17.86 0.81
N ALA A 71 1.43 -16.85 -0.06
CA ALA A 71 2.45 -16.79 -1.10
C ALA A 71 3.86 -16.88 -0.49
N GLN A 72 4.75 -17.59 -1.19
CA GLN A 72 6.14 -17.74 -0.75
C GLN A 72 6.84 -16.39 -0.58
N SER A 73 6.47 -15.40 -1.41
CA SER A 73 6.95 -14.01 -1.28
C SER A 73 6.72 -13.46 0.13
N LEU A 74 5.65 -13.84 0.83
CA LEU A 74 5.38 -13.41 2.22
C LEU A 74 6.14 -14.22 3.28
N THR A 75 6.59 -15.44 2.94
CA THR A 75 7.36 -16.30 3.86
C THR A 75 8.73 -15.72 4.15
N LEU A 76 9.33 -15.02 3.17
CA LEU A 76 10.61 -14.30 3.32
C LEU A 76 10.49 -13.04 4.19
N ARG A 77 9.28 -12.73 4.69
CA ARG A 77 8.96 -11.55 5.50
C ARG A 77 9.43 -10.24 4.84
N PRO A 78 9.01 -10.00 3.58
CA PRO A 78 9.30 -8.75 2.91
C PRO A 78 8.68 -7.62 3.71
N ARG A 79 9.36 -6.48 3.71
CA ARG A 79 8.81 -5.27 4.32
C ARG A 79 8.17 -4.37 3.29
N GLU A 80 8.70 -4.35 2.07
CA GLU A 80 8.08 -3.68 0.94
C GLU A 80 7.25 -4.70 0.17
N ILE A 81 6.00 -4.35 -0.17
CA ILE A 81 5.20 -5.15 -1.10
C ILE A 81 4.64 -4.29 -2.22
N HIS A 82 4.75 -4.81 -3.44
CA HIS A 82 4.03 -4.34 -4.61
C HIS A 82 2.73 -5.14 -4.75
N LEU A 83 1.64 -4.44 -5.01
CA LEU A 83 0.32 -5.04 -5.18
C LEU A 83 -0.01 -5.14 -6.66
N GLY A 84 -0.31 -6.35 -7.12
CA GLY A 84 -1.01 -6.56 -8.38
C GLY A 84 -2.48 -6.24 -8.18
N LEU A 85 -2.91 -5.07 -8.67
CA LEU A 85 -4.29 -4.63 -8.55
C LEU A 85 -5.15 -5.20 -9.69
N PRO A 86 -6.38 -5.64 -9.41
CA PRO A 86 -7.29 -6.13 -10.44
C PRO A 86 -7.80 -4.98 -11.31
N PHE A 87 -7.67 -5.09 -12.63
CA PHE A 87 -8.26 -4.15 -13.59
C PHE A 87 -9.25 -4.85 -14.50
N VAL A 88 -10.31 -4.15 -14.90
CA VAL A 88 -11.28 -4.63 -15.89
C VAL A 88 -10.53 -4.98 -17.19
N GLY A 89 -10.85 -6.15 -17.77
CA GLY A 89 -10.19 -6.65 -18.98
C GLY A 89 -8.81 -7.32 -18.77
N HIS A 90 -8.23 -7.28 -17.56
CA HIS A 90 -6.95 -7.92 -17.26
C HIS A 90 -7.11 -9.13 -16.35
N GLY A 91 -6.73 -10.32 -16.82
CA GLY A 91 -6.89 -11.58 -16.07
C GLY A 91 -6.03 -11.69 -14.79
N ALA A 92 -4.80 -11.17 -14.83
CA ALA A 92 -3.90 -11.06 -13.69
C ALA A 92 -3.93 -9.64 -13.10
N GLY A 93 -3.46 -9.50 -11.86
CA GLY A 93 -3.26 -8.17 -11.25
C GLY A 93 -2.10 -7.43 -11.91
N LEU A 94 -2.21 -6.11 -12.05
CA LEU A 94 -1.16 -5.24 -12.58
C LEU A 94 -0.55 -4.39 -11.47
N THR A 95 0.77 -4.26 -11.45
CA THR A 95 1.42 -3.23 -10.64
C THR A 95 1.39 -1.88 -11.36
N LEU A 96 1.37 -0.78 -10.60
CA LEU A 96 1.21 0.58 -11.14
C LEU A 96 2.49 1.18 -11.75
N PHE A 97 3.34 0.33 -12.30
CA PHE A 97 4.57 0.68 -13.02
C PHE A 97 4.87 -0.28 -14.18
N GLU A 98 4.03 -1.29 -14.40
CA GLU A 98 4.13 -2.17 -15.56
C GLU A 98 3.76 -1.42 -16.86
N PRO A 99 4.30 -1.85 -18.02
CA PRO A 99 3.97 -1.24 -19.32
C PRO A 99 2.46 -1.15 -19.57
N ALA A 100 1.72 -2.23 -19.30
CA ALA A 100 0.27 -2.26 -19.45
C ALA A 100 -0.46 -1.17 -18.62
N TRP A 101 0.09 -0.81 -17.46
CA TRP A 101 -0.39 0.34 -16.69
C TRP A 101 0.05 1.65 -17.32
N CYS A 102 1.34 1.81 -17.62
CA CYS A 102 1.90 3.05 -18.16
C CYS A 102 1.19 3.50 -19.46
N ASP A 103 0.86 2.55 -20.33
CA ASP A 103 0.25 2.82 -21.64
C ASP A 103 -1.24 3.19 -21.55
N HIS A 104 -1.95 2.72 -20.50
CA HIS A 104 -3.41 2.78 -20.44
C HIS A 104 -3.99 3.32 -19.13
N TRP A 105 -3.18 3.89 -18.23
CA TRP A 105 -3.61 4.30 -16.88
C TRP A 105 -4.85 5.21 -16.84
N ARG A 106 -5.10 5.99 -17.90
CA ARG A 106 -6.26 6.90 -18.01
C ARG A 106 -7.59 6.17 -18.19
N SER A 107 -7.57 4.99 -18.82
CA SER A 107 -8.76 4.20 -19.12
C SER A 107 -8.88 2.94 -18.25
N LEU A 108 -7.86 2.62 -17.46
CA LEU A 108 -7.87 1.46 -16.58
C LEU A 108 -8.80 1.68 -15.38
N GLU A 109 -9.80 0.82 -15.28
CA GLU A 109 -10.76 0.79 -14.18
C GLU A 109 -10.44 -0.37 -13.24
N ILE A 110 -10.34 -0.07 -11.94
CA ILE A 110 -10.06 -1.08 -10.91
C ILE A 110 -11.31 -1.93 -10.63
N ASP A 111 -11.13 -3.25 -10.59
CA ASP A 111 -12.20 -4.21 -10.31
C ASP A 111 -11.98 -4.83 -8.93
N LEU A 112 -12.41 -4.11 -7.89
CA LEU A 112 -12.20 -4.53 -6.50
C LEU A 112 -12.92 -5.84 -6.14
N ASP A 113 -13.99 -6.22 -6.84
CA ASP A 113 -14.72 -7.46 -6.60
C ASP A 113 -13.89 -8.71 -6.91
N ARG A 114 -12.84 -8.55 -7.71
CA ARG A 114 -11.89 -9.62 -8.00
C ARG A 114 -10.80 -9.79 -6.95
N VAL A 115 -10.69 -8.88 -5.98
CA VAL A 115 -9.76 -9.04 -4.86
C VAL A 115 -10.16 -10.27 -4.05
N ARG A 116 -9.22 -11.21 -3.90
CA ARG A 116 -9.42 -12.39 -3.07
C ARG A 116 -9.00 -12.08 -1.64
N TYR A 117 -9.80 -12.49 -0.67
CA TYR A 117 -9.49 -12.27 0.74
C TYR A 117 -9.26 -13.56 1.50
N PRO A 118 -8.41 -13.55 2.54
CA PRO A 118 -8.28 -14.68 3.44
C PRO A 118 -9.64 -15.00 4.08
N PRO A 119 -9.99 -16.29 4.25
CA PRO A 119 -11.21 -16.64 4.94
C PRO A 119 -11.16 -16.17 6.40
N HIS A 120 -12.32 -15.94 6.99
CA HIS A 120 -12.42 -15.76 8.44
C HIS A 120 -11.89 -16.99 9.17
N ARG A 121 -11.28 -16.77 10.33
CA ARG A 121 -10.79 -17.84 11.21
C ARG A 121 -11.95 -18.79 11.54
N ARG A 122 -11.79 -20.08 11.22
CA ARG A 122 -12.86 -21.09 11.37
C ARG A 122 -12.81 -21.81 12.72
N HIS A 123 -11.61 -22.06 13.23
CA HIS A 123 -11.40 -22.83 14.46
C HIS A 123 -10.43 -22.11 15.40
N PHE A 124 -10.53 -22.43 16.70
CA PHE A 124 -9.67 -21.86 17.73
C PHE A 124 -8.18 -22.09 17.47
N LEU A 125 -7.75 -23.22 16.90
CA LEU A 125 -6.33 -23.44 16.58
C LEU A 125 -5.92 -22.99 15.17
N SER A 126 -6.88 -22.53 14.35
CA SER A 126 -6.56 -22.07 12.99
C SER A 126 -5.92 -20.69 13.00
N VAL A 127 -5.01 -20.48 12.04
CA VAL A 127 -4.34 -19.19 11.81
C VAL A 127 -5.38 -18.16 11.40
N ASP A 128 -5.42 -17.04 12.13
CA ASP A 128 -6.14 -15.85 11.71
C ASP A 128 -5.33 -15.11 10.64
N TRP A 129 -5.60 -15.40 9.37
CA TRP A 129 -4.90 -14.80 8.25
C TRP A 129 -5.22 -13.31 8.08
N ARG A 130 -6.43 -12.87 8.43
CA ARG A 130 -6.84 -11.46 8.33
C ARG A 130 -6.12 -10.58 9.37
N ALA A 131 -5.86 -11.14 10.56
CA ALA A 131 -5.06 -10.48 11.60
C ALA A 131 -3.55 -10.79 11.53
N ARG A 132 -3.12 -11.67 10.62
CA ARG A 132 -1.71 -12.10 10.53
C ARG A 132 -0.82 -10.93 10.13
N TYR A 133 -1.15 -10.25 9.03
CA TYR A 133 -0.37 -9.14 8.50
C TYR A 133 -0.98 -7.80 8.87
N SER A 134 -0.15 -6.77 8.93
CA SER A 134 -0.55 -5.38 9.10
C SER A 134 -0.09 -4.61 7.87
N PHE A 135 -1.03 -4.03 7.12
CA PHE A 135 -0.76 -3.28 5.90
C PHE A 135 -0.61 -1.80 6.21
N GLU A 136 0.55 -1.24 5.90
CA GLU A 136 0.80 0.19 5.94
C GLU A 136 0.77 0.75 4.52
N PHE A 137 -0.21 1.61 4.24
CA PHE A 137 -0.30 2.32 2.98
C PHE A 137 0.37 3.69 3.12
N LEU A 138 1.51 3.88 2.49
CA LEU A 138 2.19 5.17 2.38
C LEU A 138 1.57 5.99 1.26
N LEU A 139 0.74 6.97 1.62
CA LEU A 139 -0.01 7.83 0.70
C LEU A 139 0.31 9.31 0.93
N PRO A 140 1.54 9.75 0.58
CA PRO A 140 1.88 11.17 0.55
C PRO A 140 1.13 11.91 -0.55
N THR A 141 1.16 13.24 -0.49
CA THR A 141 0.50 14.07 -1.50
C THR A 141 1.18 13.89 -2.86
N ALA A 142 0.41 14.07 -3.94
CA ALA A 142 0.93 13.92 -5.30
C ALA A 142 2.10 14.89 -5.55
N GLU A 143 1.99 16.12 -5.03
CA GLU A 143 2.99 17.16 -5.13
C GLU A 143 4.31 16.74 -4.46
N ARG A 144 4.24 16.06 -3.31
CA ARG A 144 5.43 15.51 -2.63
C ARG A 144 6.06 14.38 -3.41
N ILE A 145 5.27 13.42 -3.91
CA ILE A 145 5.78 12.33 -4.75
C ILE A 145 6.45 12.91 -5.99
N PHE A 146 5.80 13.86 -6.66
CA PHE A 146 6.33 14.53 -7.83
C PHE A 146 7.67 15.22 -7.52
N ALA A 147 7.75 15.99 -6.43
CA ALA A 147 8.99 16.64 -5.99
C ALA A 147 10.12 15.62 -5.71
N TRP A 148 9.82 14.52 -5.01
CA TRP A 148 10.81 13.48 -4.71
C TRP A 148 11.28 12.72 -5.96
N ARG A 149 10.36 12.42 -6.88
CA ARG A 149 10.69 11.76 -8.15
C ARG A 149 11.49 12.70 -9.05
N ARG A 150 11.16 13.98 -9.12
CA ARG A 150 11.94 15.00 -9.86
C ARG A 150 13.36 15.13 -9.32
N GLU A 151 13.53 15.14 -8.00
CA GLU A 151 14.85 15.20 -7.38
C GLU A 151 15.67 13.92 -7.64
N ARG A 152 15.01 12.76 -7.68
CA ARG A 152 15.65 11.48 -8.02
C ARG A 152 16.02 11.38 -9.50
N ALA A 153 15.17 11.88 -10.40
CA ALA A 153 15.40 11.95 -11.83
C ALA A 153 16.66 12.75 -12.16
N ARG A 154 16.87 13.89 -11.47
CA ARG A 154 18.10 14.70 -11.60
C ARG A 154 19.37 13.91 -11.28
N ARG A 155 19.27 12.89 -10.45
CA ARG A 155 20.39 12.01 -10.07
C ARG A 155 20.57 10.83 -11.02
N GLY A 156 19.70 10.67 -12.02
CA GLY A 156 19.81 9.64 -13.07
C GLY A 156 19.62 8.20 -12.60
N THR A 157 19.06 7.99 -11.41
CA THR A 157 19.09 6.65 -10.78
C THR A 157 17.95 5.71 -11.20
N HIS A 158 16.86 6.22 -11.81
CA HIS A 158 15.63 5.45 -12.04
C HIS A 158 14.99 5.79 -13.40
N PRO A 159 14.95 4.86 -14.38
CA PRO A 159 14.38 5.10 -15.72
C PRO A 159 12.90 5.49 -15.73
N ILE A 160 12.13 5.00 -14.75
CA ILE A 160 10.70 5.31 -14.61
C ILE A 160 10.42 6.80 -14.30
N ASP A 161 11.44 7.55 -13.88
CA ASP A 161 11.32 8.98 -13.57
C ASP A 161 11.65 9.88 -14.78
N ALA A 162 11.86 9.32 -15.97
CA ALA A 162 12.14 10.08 -17.20
C ALA A 162 10.92 10.90 -17.67
N GLU A 163 9.71 10.36 -17.52
CA GLU A 163 8.45 11.04 -17.84
C GLU A 163 7.61 11.13 -16.56
N LEU A 164 7.59 12.31 -15.94
CA LEU A 164 6.83 12.57 -14.72
C LEU A 164 5.47 13.18 -15.08
N ASP A 165 4.41 12.39 -14.94
CA ASP A 165 3.02 12.84 -15.07
C ASP A 165 2.36 12.94 -13.68
N GLU A 166 2.05 14.16 -13.24
CA GLU A 166 1.38 14.39 -11.95
C GLU A 166 -0.03 13.79 -11.90
N ALA A 167 -0.74 13.78 -13.02
CA ALA A 167 -2.08 13.19 -13.09
C ALA A 167 -2.02 11.66 -12.93
N GLN A 168 -0.98 11.02 -13.49
CA GLN A 168 -0.72 9.60 -13.25
C GLN A 168 -0.44 9.33 -11.77
N ILE A 169 0.37 10.15 -11.10
CA ILE A 169 0.65 10.03 -9.65
C ILE A 169 -0.64 10.17 -8.83
N ARG A 170 -1.50 11.13 -9.17
CA ARG A 170 -2.81 11.30 -8.52
C ARG A 170 -3.68 10.06 -8.69
N GLN A 171 -3.72 9.49 -9.89
CA GLN A 171 -4.46 8.25 -10.14
C GLN A 171 -3.91 7.08 -9.33
N GLN A 172 -2.58 6.92 -9.27
CA GLN A 172 -1.96 5.87 -8.45
C GLN A 172 -2.35 6.01 -6.97
N LEU A 173 -2.28 7.23 -6.44
CA LEU A 173 -2.68 7.52 -5.07
C LEU A 173 -4.15 7.20 -4.80
N THR A 174 -5.04 7.55 -5.73
CA THR A 174 -6.47 7.19 -5.66
C THR A 174 -6.68 5.69 -5.60
N LEU A 175 -6.04 4.92 -6.51
CA LEU A 175 -6.18 3.47 -6.55
C LEU A 175 -5.67 2.79 -5.27
N PHE A 176 -4.53 3.25 -4.74
CA PHE A 176 -4.03 2.75 -3.46
C PHE A 176 -4.94 3.13 -2.28
N ALA A 177 -5.53 4.32 -2.26
CA ALA A 177 -6.49 4.73 -1.23
C ALA A 177 -7.75 3.86 -1.25
N LEU A 178 -8.32 3.63 -2.44
CA LEU A 178 -9.47 2.74 -2.64
C LEU A 178 -9.15 1.30 -2.21
N THR A 179 -7.97 0.80 -2.57
CA THR A 179 -7.51 -0.54 -2.16
C THR A 179 -7.36 -0.63 -0.64
N ALA A 180 -6.80 0.39 0.01
CA ALA A 180 -6.67 0.43 1.46
C ALA A 180 -8.04 0.41 2.16
N GLN A 181 -9.00 1.19 1.66
CA GLN A 181 -10.36 1.17 2.19
C GLN A 181 -11.01 -0.19 2.00
N HIS A 182 -10.88 -0.76 0.80
CA HIS A 182 -11.47 -2.06 0.49
C HIS A 182 -10.88 -3.18 1.37
N PHE A 183 -9.58 -3.09 1.70
CA PHE A 183 -8.93 -3.98 2.66
C PHE A 183 -9.52 -3.85 4.07
N HIS A 184 -9.76 -2.62 4.53
CA HIS A 184 -10.40 -2.35 5.82
C HIS A 184 -11.81 -2.92 5.89
N GLN A 185 -12.63 -2.65 4.88
CA GLN A 185 -14.02 -3.13 4.80
C GLN A 185 -14.10 -4.66 4.81
N ASN A 186 -13.09 -5.32 4.23
CA ASN A 186 -12.95 -6.76 4.26
C ASN A 186 -12.22 -7.29 5.50
N GLY A 187 -11.96 -6.47 6.52
CA GLY A 187 -11.44 -6.91 7.81
C GLY A 187 -9.96 -7.28 7.84
N LEU A 188 -9.16 -6.81 6.88
CA LEU A 188 -7.71 -6.82 7.01
C LEU A 188 -7.26 -5.68 7.94
N ARG A 189 -6.12 -5.86 8.60
CA ARG A 189 -5.51 -4.81 9.42
C ARG A 189 -4.77 -3.82 8.53
N VAL A 190 -5.29 -2.61 8.41
CA VAL A 190 -4.76 -1.58 7.54
C VAL A 190 -4.71 -0.22 8.24
N TYR A 191 -3.69 0.57 7.93
CA TYR A 191 -3.63 1.99 8.26
C TYR A 191 -2.91 2.76 7.16
N ILE A 192 -3.17 4.06 7.12
CA ILE A 192 -2.57 4.97 6.15
C ILE A 192 -1.55 5.85 6.86
N ARG A 193 -0.45 6.13 6.17
CA ARG A 193 0.46 7.20 6.53
C ARG A 193 0.50 8.23 5.42
N ARG A 194 0.07 9.44 5.75
CA ARG A 194 0.02 10.57 4.81
C ARG A 194 1.35 11.28 4.68
N GLU A 195 2.20 11.23 5.70
CA GLU A 195 3.43 12.00 5.72
C GLU A 195 4.59 11.22 6.36
N THR A 196 5.79 11.52 5.88
CA THR A 196 7.05 10.93 6.33
C THR A 196 7.76 11.75 7.40
N GLN A 197 7.19 12.88 7.85
CA GLN A 197 7.79 13.72 8.91
C GLN A 197 7.22 13.39 10.29
N ASP A 198 5.90 13.43 10.46
CA ASP A 198 5.28 13.22 11.78
C ASP A 198 4.94 11.76 12.10
N TRP A 199 5.02 10.88 11.10
CA TRP A 199 4.71 9.45 11.22
C TRP A 199 3.44 9.18 12.04
N ALA A 200 2.41 10.03 11.90
CA ALA A 200 1.11 9.77 12.50
C ALA A 200 0.34 8.78 11.60
N PRO A 201 -0.02 7.58 12.10
CA PRO A 201 -0.85 6.66 11.36
C PRO A 201 -2.33 7.04 11.48
N TRP A 202 -3.07 6.87 10.39
CA TRP A 202 -4.50 7.14 10.29
C TRP A 202 -5.25 5.84 10.01
N GLY A 203 -6.38 5.63 10.68
CA GLY A 203 -7.23 4.46 10.51
C GLY A 203 -8.57 4.84 9.89
N PHE A 204 -9.18 3.89 9.17
CA PHE A 204 -10.56 4.03 8.71
C PHE A 204 -11.53 3.81 9.86
N VAL A 205 -12.63 4.57 9.88
CA VAL A 205 -13.70 4.45 10.86
C VAL A 205 -14.97 3.95 10.16
N GLY A 206 -15.63 2.94 10.74
CA GLY A 206 -16.79 2.27 10.15
C GLY A 206 -16.45 0.92 9.48
N ARG A 207 -17.43 0.33 8.79
CA ARG A 207 -17.29 -0.84 7.91
C ARG A 207 -18.05 -0.59 6.63
#